data_AF-A0A4T3F2E7-F1
#
_entry.id   AF-A0A4T3F2E7-F1
#
_cell.length_a   1.000
_cell.length_b   1.000
_cell.length_c   1.000
_cell.angle_alpha   90.00
_cell.angle_beta   90.00
_cell.angle_gamma   90.00
#
_symmetry.space_group_name_H-M   'P 1'
#
loop_
_entity.id
_entity.type
_entity.pdbx_description
1 polymer ?
#
loop_
_entity_poly.entity_id
_entity_poly.type
_entity_poly.pdbx_seq_one_letter_code
_entity_poly.pdbx_strand_id
1 'polypeptide(L)'
;MIRPFAGLAAIAVLAGPTPLSAEEAPERAVLAAPAQRPVLALMGTVPIYWGEADGLSEVINGDAPKHWARAFLEQDFQLAPLDFLTAEALSSHKYLLMAQPRALAAEENVAVDRWVRDGGKLLLFADPMMTGESRFSIGDRRRAQDVALLSPILARWGLELTFAEGQSLGLTTIAHGEAQLPVNLPGRFVPHEDRFECVVSAGGLIAHCAIETGEVMLVADAAMLDVAGPWPGAEAGLAHLYSHIFGPLRENAGHGAHEATHTLQQGGNSRDSAHRHEHRGVRSPP
;
A
#
# COMPACT_ATOMS: atom_id res chain seq x y z
N MET A 1 100.26 0.35 -34.45
CA MET A 1 99.62 0.09 -35.76
C MET A 1 98.65 -1.06 -35.57
N ILE A 2 97.35 -0.83 -35.78
CA ILE A 2 96.56 -1.25 -36.96
C ILE A 2 95.88 -2.62 -36.71
N ARG A 3 94.56 -2.63 -36.94
CA ARG A 3 93.56 -3.72 -36.78
C ARG A 3 93.66 -4.67 -38.04
N PRO A 4 92.75 -5.64 -38.39
CA PRO A 4 91.35 -5.80 -37.94
C PRO A 4 90.65 -7.20 -38.05
N PHE A 5 89.31 -7.20 -37.80
CA PHE A 5 88.21 -8.07 -38.32
C PHE A 5 88.30 -9.61 -38.14
N ALA A 6 87.24 -10.42 -37.93
CA ALA A 6 85.79 -10.29 -37.66
C ALA A 6 85.31 -11.65 -37.04
N GLY A 7 84.06 -11.94 -36.60
CA GLY A 7 82.78 -11.22 -36.48
C GLY A 7 81.59 -12.22 -36.33
N LEU A 8 80.36 -11.74 -36.08
CA LEU A 8 79.06 -12.49 -36.00
C LEU A 8 78.89 -13.47 -34.81
N ALA A 9 77.69 -13.70 -34.24
CA ALA A 9 76.35 -13.10 -34.39
C ALA A 9 75.57 -13.17 -33.05
N ALA A 10 74.48 -12.39 -32.91
CA ALA A 10 73.68 -12.31 -31.69
C ALA A 10 72.29 -12.97 -31.83
N ILE A 11 71.78 -13.53 -30.72
CA ILE A 11 70.36 -13.86 -30.52
C ILE A 11 69.96 -13.26 -29.17
N ALA A 12 68.94 -12.41 -29.15
CA ALA A 12 68.41 -11.79 -27.93
C ALA A 12 67.01 -12.36 -27.63
N VAL A 13 66.83 -12.91 -26.44
CA VAL A 13 65.53 -13.34 -25.91
C VAL A 13 65.08 -12.33 -24.86
N LEU A 14 63.95 -11.67 -25.11
CA LEU A 14 63.33 -10.74 -24.17
C LEU A 14 62.44 -11.52 -23.18
N ALA A 15 62.75 -11.43 -21.90
CA ALA A 15 61.90 -11.96 -20.83
C ALA A 15 60.83 -10.92 -20.44
N GLY A 16 59.55 -11.31 -20.50
CA GLY A 16 58.43 -10.50 -19.99
C GLY A 16 58.16 -10.75 -18.51
N PRO A 17 57.58 -9.78 -17.77
CA PRO A 17 57.27 -9.93 -16.35
C PRO A 17 56.03 -10.81 -16.11
N THR A 18 56.09 -11.67 -15.11
CA THR A 18 54.95 -12.48 -14.63
C THR A 18 53.98 -11.62 -13.81
N PRO A 19 52.66 -11.70 -14.03
CA PRO A 19 51.69 -11.02 -13.18
C PRO A 19 51.65 -11.65 -11.79
N LEU A 20 51.57 -10.79 -10.78
CA LEU A 20 51.40 -11.15 -9.38
C LEU A 20 49.92 -11.46 -9.12
N SER A 21 49.57 -12.72 -8.85
CA SER A 21 48.22 -13.06 -8.40
C SER A 21 47.95 -12.42 -7.03
N ALA A 22 46.97 -11.53 -6.96
CA ALA A 22 46.43 -11.08 -5.69
C ALA A 22 45.58 -12.20 -5.09
N GLU A 23 45.91 -12.61 -3.87
CA GLU A 23 45.10 -13.56 -3.10
C GLU A 23 43.95 -12.78 -2.47
N GLU A 24 42.74 -12.89 -3.03
CA GLU A 24 41.54 -12.28 -2.47
C GLU A 24 41.24 -12.93 -1.11
N ALA A 25 41.55 -12.19 -0.04
CA ALA A 25 41.16 -12.58 1.30
C ALA A 25 39.63 -12.74 1.36
N PRO A 26 39.10 -13.81 1.97
CA PRO A 26 37.67 -14.06 1.97
C PRO A 26 36.97 -12.92 2.70
N GLU A 27 36.16 -12.16 1.96
CA GLU A 27 35.31 -11.14 2.50
C GLU A 27 34.41 -11.80 3.55
N ARG A 28 34.66 -11.49 4.83
CA ARG A 28 33.85 -11.99 5.92
C ARG A 28 32.44 -11.44 5.71
N ALA A 29 31.55 -12.30 5.21
CA ALA A 29 30.13 -12.01 5.13
C ALA A 29 29.65 -11.56 6.50
N VAL A 30 29.52 -10.25 6.67
CA VAL A 30 28.91 -9.66 7.85
C VAL A 30 27.47 -10.10 7.80
N LEU A 31 27.11 -11.06 8.67
CA LEU A 31 25.72 -11.45 8.88
C LEU A 31 24.98 -10.17 9.25
N ALA A 32 24.23 -9.62 8.28
CA ALA A 32 23.47 -8.41 8.48
C ALA A 32 22.56 -8.64 9.68
N ALA A 33 22.66 -7.78 10.69
CA ALA A 33 21.74 -7.82 11.82
C ALA A 33 20.32 -7.76 11.26
N PRO A 34 19.39 -8.61 11.73
CA PRO A 34 18.04 -8.66 11.17
C PRO A 34 17.44 -7.27 11.21
N ALA A 35 17.01 -6.77 10.05
CA ALA A 35 16.41 -5.46 9.93
C ALA A 35 15.23 -5.37 10.92
N GLN A 36 15.26 -4.36 11.79
CA GLN A 36 14.19 -4.19 12.77
C GLN A 36 12.89 -3.89 12.01
N ARG A 37 11.86 -4.72 12.25
CA ARG A 37 10.52 -4.51 11.69
C ARG A 37 10.03 -3.11 12.05
N PRO A 38 9.47 -2.34 11.11
CA PRO A 38 8.92 -1.03 11.41
C PRO A 38 7.79 -1.13 12.45
N VAL A 39 7.68 -0.12 13.30
CA VAL A 39 6.58 -0.01 14.26
C VAL A 39 5.31 0.43 13.55
N LEU A 40 4.23 -0.33 13.73
CA LEU A 40 2.89 0.00 13.28
C LEU A 40 2.00 0.30 14.49
N ALA A 41 1.58 1.56 14.62
CA ALA A 41 0.59 1.94 15.61
C ALA A 41 -0.78 1.37 15.23
N LEU A 42 -1.53 0.86 16.20
CA LEU A 42 -2.89 0.34 16.01
C LEU A 42 -3.89 1.09 16.89
N MET A 43 -4.97 1.57 16.30
CA MET A 43 -6.11 2.15 17.02
C MET A 43 -7.39 1.57 16.41
N GLY A 44 -8.38 1.19 17.22
CA GLY A 44 -9.58 0.60 16.63
C GLY A 44 -10.56 0.05 17.65
N THR A 45 -11.77 -0.24 17.18
CA THR A 45 -12.74 -1.05 17.93
C THR A 45 -12.79 -2.48 17.40
N VAL A 46 -12.28 -2.75 16.19
CA VAL A 46 -11.92 -4.12 15.77
C VAL A 46 -10.81 -4.63 16.70
N PRO A 47 -10.99 -5.77 17.40
CA PRO A 47 -10.12 -6.18 18.49
C PRO A 47 -8.84 -6.89 18.01
N ILE A 48 -8.11 -6.30 17.06
CA ILE A 48 -6.91 -6.89 16.44
C ILE A 48 -5.88 -7.30 17.51
N TYR A 49 -5.47 -6.38 18.37
CA TYR A 49 -4.36 -6.65 19.29
C TYR A 49 -4.75 -7.53 20.49
N TRP A 50 -5.92 -7.30 21.09
CA TRP A 50 -6.34 -7.95 22.35
C TRP A 50 -7.26 -9.16 22.16
N GLY A 51 -7.86 -9.33 20.98
CA GLY A 51 -8.93 -10.31 20.75
C GLY A 51 -10.24 -9.92 21.44
N GLU A 52 -11.33 -10.67 21.17
CA GLU A 52 -12.52 -10.59 22.01
C GLU A 52 -12.24 -11.27 23.36
N ALA A 53 -11.75 -10.52 24.35
CA ALA A 53 -11.51 -11.02 25.71
C ALA A 53 -12.63 -10.56 26.67
N ASP A 54 -13.17 -11.45 27.50
CA ASP A 54 -14.28 -11.13 28.42
C ASP A 54 -13.77 -10.40 29.68
N GLY A 55 -12.46 -10.38 29.88
CA GLY A 55 -11.82 -9.63 30.95
C GLY A 55 -10.33 -9.90 31.02
N LEU A 56 -9.69 -9.20 31.96
CA LEU A 56 -8.25 -9.30 32.19
C LEU A 56 -7.77 -10.74 32.44
N SER A 57 -8.61 -11.60 33.03
CA SER A 57 -8.30 -13.01 33.28
C SER A 57 -8.07 -13.82 32.00
N GLU A 58 -8.89 -13.64 30.95
CA GLU A 58 -8.69 -14.34 29.67
C GLU A 58 -7.43 -13.86 28.94
N VAL A 59 -7.10 -12.57 29.07
CA VAL A 59 -5.87 -12.00 28.51
C VAL A 59 -4.63 -12.52 29.25
N ILE A 60 -4.68 -12.61 30.59
CA ILE A 60 -3.57 -13.12 31.42
C ILE A 60 -3.34 -14.62 31.19
N ASN A 61 -4.41 -15.41 31.09
CA ASN A 61 -4.29 -16.85 30.84
C ASN A 61 -3.89 -17.16 29.39
N GLY A 62 -4.14 -16.23 28.45
CA GLY A 62 -3.90 -16.43 27.02
C GLY A 62 -5.03 -17.18 26.29
N ASP A 63 -6.17 -17.36 26.94
CA ASP A 63 -7.33 -18.11 26.45
C ASP A 63 -8.19 -17.33 25.46
N ALA A 64 -8.02 -16.00 25.38
CA ALA A 64 -8.77 -15.14 24.46
C ALA A 64 -8.45 -15.47 22.98
N PRO A 65 -9.47 -15.71 22.12
CA PRO A 65 -9.25 -15.91 20.69
C PRO A 65 -8.54 -14.72 20.06
N LYS A 66 -7.32 -14.94 19.57
CA LYS A 66 -6.51 -13.91 18.92
C LYS A 66 -7.05 -13.64 17.52
N HIS A 67 -7.23 -12.38 17.18
CA HIS A 67 -7.60 -11.96 15.85
C HIS A 67 -6.53 -12.38 14.82
N TRP A 68 -6.94 -13.02 13.71
CA TRP A 68 -6.02 -13.54 12.69
C TRP A 68 -5.04 -12.45 12.19
N ALA A 69 -5.56 -11.24 11.92
CA ALA A 69 -4.79 -10.10 11.44
C ALA A 69 -3.63 -9.69 12.35
N ARG A 70 -3.66 -10.02 13.66
CA ARG A 70 -2.53 -9.78 14.55
C ARG A 70 -1.31 -10.61 14.15
N ALA A 71 -1.49 -11.92 14.06
CA ALA A 71 -0.41 -12.84 13.68
C ALA A 71 0.06 -12.62 12.22
N PHE A 72 -0.83 -12.10 11.37
CA PHE A 72 -0.50 -11.68 10.02
C PHE A 72 0.39 -10.42 10.01
N LEU A 73 -0.07 -9.32 10.63
CA LEU A 73 0.67 -8.05 10.68
C LEU A 73 1.98 -8.15 11.48
N GLU A 74 2.05 -9.01 12.51
CA GLU A 74 3.28 -9.29 13.26
C GLU A 74 4.38 -9.94 12.38
N GLN A 75 4.10 -10.40 11.15
CA GLN A 75 5.14 -10.89 10.24
C GLN A 75 6.05 -9.74 9.77
N ASP A 76 5.46 -8.62 9.37
CA ASP A 76 6.17 -7.47 8.81
C ASP A 76 6.39 -6.31 9.80
N PHE A 77 5.57 -6.20 10.85
CA PHE A 77 5.55 -5.06 11.76
C PHE A 77 5.81 -5.42 13.22
N GLN A 78 6.29 -4.43 13.99
CA GLN A 78 6.17 -4.43 15.45
C GLN A 78 4.89 -3.66 15.82
N LEU A 79 3.89 -4.34 16.36
CA LEU A 79 2.60 -3.71 16.70
C LEU A 79 2.68 -2.90 18.00
N ALA A 80 2.15 -1.67 17.96
CA ALA A 80 2.02 -0.79 19.12
C ALA A 80 0.54 -0.35 19.27
N PRO A 81 -0.24 -0.93 20.20
CA PRO A 81 -1.62 -0.50 20.42
C PRO A 81 -1.67 0.89 21.08
N LEU A 82 -2.58 1.75 20.61
CA LEU A 82 -2.87 3.07 21.16
C LEU A 82 -4.35 3.16 21.54
N ASP A 83 -4.65 3.71 22.72
CA ASP A 83 -6.03 4.00 23.17
C ASP A 83 -6.48 5.43 22.83
N PHE A 84 -5.51 6.34 22.66
CA PHE A 84 -5.69 7.77 22.41
C PHE A 84 -4.68 8.28 21.39
N LEU A 85 -5.12 9.16 20.49
CA LEU A 85 -4.32 9.71 19.40
C LEU A 85 -3.84 11.13 19.74
N THR A 86 -3.11 11.30 20.84
CA THR A 86 -2.49 12.60 21.18
C THR A 86 -1.24 12.85 20.33
N ALA A 87 -0.78 14.11 20.30
CA ALA A 87 0.45 14.47 19.57
C ALA A 87 1.68 13.71 20.09
N GLU A 88 1.77 13.51 21.41
CA GLU A 88 2.85 12.76 22.05
C GLU A 88 2.82 11.29 21.66
N ALA A 89 1.65 10.66 21.71
CA ALA A 89 1.48 9.25 21.32
C ALA A 89 1.87 9.02 19.85
N LEU A 90 1.41 9.89 18.95
CA LEU A 90 1.69 9.80 17.52
C LEU A 90 3.15 10.14 17.15
N SER A 91 3.84 10.99 17.92
CA SER A 91 5.17 11.51 17.59
C SER A 91 6.26 10.46 17.36
N SER A 92 6.12 9.27 17.95
CA SER A 92 7.09 8.17 17.82
C SER A 92 6.79 7.19 16.67
N HIS A 93 5.70 7.42 15.93
CA HIS A 93 5.17 6.48 14.94
C HIS A 93 5.11 7.09 13.55
N LYS A 94 5.56 6.33 12.55
CA LYS A 94 5.46 6.70 11.13
C LYS A 94 4.21 6.12 10.46
N TYR A 95 3.76 4.95 10.93
CA TYR A 95 2.66 4.18 10.36
C TYR A 95 1.57 3.99 11.41
N LEU A 96 0.32 4.25 11.03
CA LEU A 96 -0.88 4.04 11.84
C LEU A 96 -1.88 3.22 11.02
N LEU A 97 -2.42 2.16 11.62
CA LEU A 97 -3.61 1.47 11.11
C LEU A 97 -4.78 1.76 12.07
N MET A 98 -5.84 2.35 11.52
CA MET A 98 -7.11 2.54 12.22
C MET A 98 -8.14 1.54 11.73
N ALA A 99 -8.68 0.69 12.61
CA ALA A 99 -9.65 -0.35 12.27
C ALA A 99 -10.98 -0.12 13.00
N GLN A 100 -11.97 0.44 12.30
CA GLN A 100 -13.23 0.91 12.87
C GLN A 100 -12.99 1.74 14.15
N PRO A 101 -12.26 2.86 14.07
CA PRO A 101 -11.97 3.67 15.26
C PRO A 101 -13.27 4.23 15.86
N ARG A 102 -13.26 4.38 17.19
CA ARG A 102 -14.30 5.15 17.89
C ARG A 102 -14.34 6.60 17.38
N ALA A 103 -15.44 7.29 17.63
CA ALA A 103 -15.48 8.75 17.55
C ALA A 103 -14.23 9.38 18.21
N LEU A 104 -13.51 10.19 17.44
CA LEU A 104 -12.30 10.88 17.87
C LEU A 104 -12.68 12.17 18.60
N ALA A 105 -11.98 12.48 19.70
CA ALA A 105 -12.10 13.76 20.38
C ALA A 105 -11.60 14.91 19.48
N ALA A 106 -12.02 16.15 19.76
CA ALA A 106 -11.60 17.31 18.95
C ALA A 106 -10.07 17.46 18.88
N GLU A 107 -9.38 17.20 19.97
CA GLU A 107 -7.91 17.19 20.06
C GLU A 107 -7.29 16.09 19.20
N GLU A 108 -7.85 14.88 19.21
CA GLU A 108 -7.38 13.75 18.41
C GLU A 108 -7.57 13.98 16.90
N ASN A 109 -8.68 14.59 16.49
CA ASN A 109 -8.88 15.00 15.09
C ASN A 109 -7.78 15.96 14.62
N VAL A 110 -7.39 16.92 15.47
CA VAL A 110 -6.32 17.88 15.17
C VAL A 110 -4.94 17.21 15.19
N ALA A 111 -4.68 16.35 16.16
CA ALA A 111 -3.40 15.63 16.29
C ALA A 111 -3.16 14.67 15.12
N VAL A 112 -4.17 13.90 14.70
CA VAL A 112 -4.08 12.99 13.55
C VAL A 112 -3.87 13.78 12.25
N ASP A 113 -4.66 14.82 11.98
CA ASP A 113 -4.48 15.64 10.77
C ASP A 113 -3.09 16.28 10.72
N ARG A 114 -2.61 16.82 11.84
CA ARG A 114 -1.27 17.39 11.94
C ARG A 114 -0.19 16.34 11.70
N TRP A 115 -0.29 15.19 12.36
CA TRP A 115 0.68 14.10 12.23
C TRP A 115 0.75 13.57 10.79
N VAL A 116 -0.38 13.46 10.08
CA VAL A 116 -0.38 13.15 8.64
C VAL A 116 0.36 14.24 7.86
N ARG A 117 0.02 15.53 8.04
CA ARG A 117 0.71 16.64 7.33
C ARG A 117 2.22 16.65 7.55
N ASP A 118 2.63 16.37 8.78
CA ASP A 118 4.03 16.28 9.24
C ASP A 118 4.75 14.97 8.77
N GLY A 119 4.09 14.12 7.95
CA GLY A 119 4.72 12.98 7.25
C GLY A 119 4.21 11.59 7.66
N GLY A 120 3.21 11.52 8.53
CA GLY A 120 2.56 10.27 8.95
C GLY A 120 1.81 9.59 7.82
N LYS A 121 1.80 8.25 7.85
CA LYS A 121 1.01 7.43 6.91
C LYS A 121 -0.07 6.62 7.61
N LEU A 122 -1.31 6.78 7.16
CA LEU A 122 -2.49 6.13 7.73
C LEU A 122 -3.10 5.10 6.77
N LEU A 123 -3.41 3.91 7.28
CA LEU A 123 -4.39 3.00 6.69
C LEU A 123 -5.64 2.97 7.58
N LEU A 124 -6.80 3.34 7.06
CA LEU A 124 -8.05 3.46 7.81
C LEU A 124 -9.14 2.56 7.21
N PHE A 125 -9.68 1.64 7.99
CA PHE A 125 -10.91 0.91 7.69
C PHE A 125 -12.06 1.57 8.44
N ALA A 126 -13.07 2.05 7.69
CA ALA A 126 -14.21 2.79 8.20
C ALA A 126 -15.51 2.26 7.55
N ASP A 127 -16.20 1.42 8.29
CA ASP A 127 -17.43 0.74 7.89
C ASP A 127 -18.66 1.57 8.33
N PRO A 128 -19.55 1.96 7.40
CA PRO A 128 -20.79 2.66 7.76
C PRO A 128 -21.93 1.72 8.21
N MET A 129 -21.78 0.41 8.06
CA MET A 129 -22.82 -0.59 8.36
C MET A 129 -22.17 -1.91 8.79
N MET A 130 -21.45 -1.90 9.92
CA MET A 130 -20.61 -3.03 10.31
C MET A 130 -21.43 -4.29 10.60
N THR A 131 -21.16 -5.33 9.83
CA THR A 131 -21.93 -6.58 9.80
C THR A 131 -21.37 -7.70 10.68
N GLY A 132 -20.18 -7.52 11.26
CA GLY A 132 -19.48 -8.56 12.01
C GLY A 132 -20.26 -9.09 13.22
N GLU A 133 -20.29 -10.41 13.36
CA GLU A 133 -20.79 -11.06 14.57
C GLU A 133 -19.82 -10.81 15.72
N SER A 134 -20.35 -10.55 16.91
CA SER A 134 -19.57 -10.39 18.14
C SER A 134 -20.27 -11.13 19.25
N ARG A 135 -19.48 -11.75 20.13
CA ARG A 135 -20.03 -12.43 21.32
C ARG A 135 -20.64 -11.48 22.35
N PHE A 136 -20.41 -10.17 22.20
CA PHE A 136 -20.92 -9.14 23.11
C PHE A 136 -22.22 -8.51 22.60
N SER A 137 -23.13 -8.21 23.53
CA SER A 137 -24.40 -7.54 23.25
C SER A 137 -24.22 -6.13 22.69
N ILE A 138 -25.19 -5.67 21.88
CA ILE A 138 -25.26 -4.28 21.39
C ILE A 138 -25.10 -3.31 22.56
N GLY A 139 -24.15 -2.37 22.43
CA GLY A 139 -23.82 -1.37 23.46
C GLY A 139 -22.67 -1.75 24.41
N ASP A 140 -22.13 -2.97 24.36
CA ASP A 140 -20.88 -3.31 25.05
C ASP A 140 -19.69 -2.58 24.39
N ARG A 141 -18.79 -1.99 25.19
CA ARG A 141 -17.62 -1.24 24.69
C ARG A 141 -16.56 -2.12 24.00
N ARG A 142 -16.64 -3.44 24.16
CA ARG A 142 -15.73 -4.43 23.57
C ARG A 142 -16.21 -4.94 22.21
N ARG A 143 -17.48 -4.71 21.88
CA ARG A 143 -18.01 -4.89 20.52
C ARG A 143 -17.43 -3.77 19.64
N ALA A 144 -17.03 -4.11 18.42
CA ALA A 144 -16.64 -3.09 17.44
C ALA A 144 -17.85 -2.17 17.10
N GLN A 145 -17.59 -0.90 16.76
CA GLN A 145 -18.67 0.07 16.56
C GLN A 145 -19.43 -0.20 15.27
N ASP A 146 -20.77 -0.24 15.36
CA ASP A 146 -21.64 -0.57 14.22
C ASP A 146 -21.57 0.47 13.07
N VAL A 147 -21.08 1.71 13.34
CA VAL A 147 -20.87 2.79 12.35
C VAL A 147 -19.63 3.63 12.69
N ALA A 148 -18.78 3.93 11.69
CA ALA A 148 -17.60 4.79 11.85
C ALA A 148 -17.95 6.30 11.93
N LEU A 149 -17.75 6.93 13.10
CA LEU A 149 -18.05 8.35 13.33
C LEU A 149 -16.86 9.28 13.05
N LEU A 150 -16.47 9.40 11.78
CA LEU A 150 -15.25 10.11 11.33
C LEU A 150 -15.50 11.38 10.49
N SER A 151 -16.74 11.84 10.36
CA SER A 151 -17.10 12.98 9.51
C SER A 151 -16.21 14.24 9.67
N PRO A 152 -15.78 14.68 10.88
CA PRO A 152 -14.95 15.88 11.01
C PRO A 152 -13.57 15.77 10.36
N ILE A 153 -12.90 14.61 10.48
CA ILE A 153 -11.58 14.40 9.88
C ILE A 153 -11.68 14.12 8.37
N LEU A 154 -12.70 13.37 7.94
CA LEU A 154 -12.97 13.12 6.52
C LEU A 154 -13.25 14.43 5.76
N ALA A 155 -14.15 15.28 6.27
CA ALA A 155 -14.48 16.56 5.64
C ALA A 155 -13.26 17.49 5.55
N ARG A 156 -12.37 17.49 6.56
CA ARG A 156 -11.11 18.23 6.54
C ARG A 156 -10.17 17.75 5.43
N TRP A 157 -10.16 16.46 5.15
CA TRP A 157 -9.43 15.83 4.04
C TRP A 157 -10.17 15.90 2.69
N GLY A 158 -11.34 16.53 2.64
CA GLY A 158 -12.10 16.67 1.39
C GLY A 158 -12.90 15.42 1.01
N LEU A 159 -13.28 14.58 1.98
CA LEU A 159 -14.05 13.36 1.76
C LEU A 159 -15.35 13.32 2.60
N GLU A 160 -16.37 12.69 2.04
CA GLU A 160 -17.56 12.22 2.73
C GLU A 160 -17.64 10.69 2.64
N LEU A 161 -17.98 10.01 3.72
CA LEU A 161 -18.31 8.58 3.72
C LEU A 161 -19.83 8.42 3.61
N THR A 162 -20.28 7.84 2.50
CA THR A 162 -21.70 7.61 2.21
C THR A 162 -22.04 6.12 2.25
N PHE A 163 -23.31 5.79 2.47
CA PHE A 163 -23.82 4.42 2.41
C PHE A 163 -25.04 4.36 1.48
N ALA A 164 -25.09 3.35 0.62
CA ALA A 164 -26.24 3.12 -0.25
C ALA A 164 -27.24 2.18 0.45
N GLU A 165 -28.47 2.64 0.64
CA GLU A 165 -29.58 1.79 1.08
C GLU A 165 -29.96 0.74 0.01
N GLY A 166 -30.57 -0.36 0.45
CA GLY A 166 -31.05 -1.43 -0.45
C GLY A 166 -29.94 -2.36 -0.98
N GLN A 167 -28.72 -2.25 -0.46
CA GLN A 167 -27.67 -3.25 -0.70
C GLN A 167 -28.07 -4.63 -0.14
N SER A 168 -27.68 -5.69 -0.84
CA SER A 168 -27.88 -7.07 -0.37
C SER A 168 -26.80 -7.45 0.64
N LEU A 169 -27.22 -7.92 1.82
CA LEU A 169 -26.32 -8.50 2.82
C LEU A 169 -25.64 -9.76 2.25
N GLY A 170 -24.32 -9.85 2.41
CA GLY A 170 -23.51 -11.00 2.03
C GLY A 170 -22.11 -10.59 1.58
N LEU A 171 -21.13 -11.44 1.90
CA LEU A 171 -19.75 -11.25 1.46
C LEU A 171 -19.64 -11.30 -0.06
N THR A 172 -19.02 -10.27 -0.61
CA THR A 172 -18.61 -10.18 -2.02
C THR A 172 -17.17 -9.71 -2.09
N THR A 173 -16.58 -9.63 -3.28
CA THR A 173 -15.20 -9.14 -3.46
C THR A 173 -15.17 -7.98 -4.46
N ILE A 174 -14.43 -6.93 -4.13
CA ILE A 174 -14.15 -5.81 -5.02
C ILE A 174 -12.66 -5.79 -5.35
N ALA A 175 -12.33 -5.64 -6.64
CA ALA A 175 -10.95 -5.59 -7.11
C ALA A 175 -10.30 -4.23 -6.82
N HIS A 176 -9.05 -4.25 -6.32
CA HIS A 176 -8.18 -3.08 -6.21
C HIS A 176 -6.76 -3.47 -6.63
N GLY A 177 -6.31 -3.03 -7.81
CA GLY A 177 -5.09 -3.55 -8.41
C GLY A 177 -5.21 -5.04 -8.69
N GLU A 178 -4.27 -5.84 -8.17
CA GLU A 178 -4.28 -7.30 -8.29
C GLU A 178 -5.06 -7.99 -7.15
N ALA A 179 -5.39 -7.26 -6.08
CA ALA A 179 -6.07 -7.81 -4.92
C ALA A 179 -7.60 -7.88 -5.09
N GLN A 180 -8.21 -8.93 -4.53
CA GLN A 180 -9.65 -9.06 -4.34
C GLN A 180 -9.97 -8.79 -2.86
N LEU A 181 -10.58 -7.64 -2.58
CA LEU A 181 -10.88 -7.20 -1.22
C LEU A 181 -12.26 -7.75 -0.81
N PRO A 182 -12.37 -8.62 0.21
CA PRO A 182 -13.67 -9.05 0.72
C PRO A 182 -14.39 -7.88 1.41
N VAL A 183 -15.67 -7.72 1.08
CA VAL A 183 -16.55 -6.62 1.51
C VAL A 183 -17.96 -7.13 1.83
N ASN A 184 -18.67 -6.47 2.74
CA ASN A 184 -20.06 -6.80 3.07
C ASN A 184 -20.82 -5.52 3.50
N LEU A 185 -21.80 -5.10 2.70
CA LEU A 185 -22.46 -3.78 2.81
C LEU A 185 -21.48 -2.58 2.82
N PRO A 186 -20.52 -2.49 1.87
CA PRO A 186 -19.55 -1.41 1.86
C PRO A 186 -20.19 -0.02 1.70
N GLY A 187 -19.52 0.96 2.29
CA GLY A 187 -19.72 2.38 2.02
C GLY A 187 -19.02 2.83 0.73
N ARG A 188 -19.10 4.14 0.48
CA ARG A 188 -18.43 4.80 -0.65
C ARG A 188 -17.92 6.17 -0.21
N PHE A 189 -16.62 6.41 -0.41
CA PHE A 189 -16.05 7.75 -0.32
C PHE A 189 -16.47 8.60 -1.52
N VAL A 190 -16.92 9.82 -1.24
CA VAL A 190 -17.24 10.86 -2.22
C VAL A 190 -16.30 12.05 -1.94
N PRO A 191 -15.52 12.52 -2.91
CA PRO A 191 -14.71 13.72 -2.72
C PRO A 191 -15.61 14.96 -2.74
N HIS A 192 -15.32 15.92 -1.87
CA HIS A 192 -15.91 17.25 -1.96
C HIS A 192 -15.39 17.98 -3.21
N GLU A 193 -16.25 18.81 -3.80
CA GLU A 193 -15.86 19.66 -4.92
C GLU A 193 -14.68 20.58 -4.53
N ASP A 194 -13.82 20.88 -5.52
CA ASP A 194 -12.58 21.66 -5.38
C ASP A 194 -11.47 21.08 -4.48
N ARG A 195 -11.53 19.80 -4.09
CA ARG A 195 -10.47 19.12 -3.31
C ARG A 195 -9.84 17.97 -4.10
N PHE A 196 -8.63 18.21 -4.62
CA PHE A 196 -7.93 17.30 -5.54
C PHE A 196 -6.88 16.42 -4.86
N GLU A 197 -6.73 16.53 -3.53
CA GLU A 197 -5.75 15.75 -2.76
C GLU A 197 -6.03 14.23 -2.75
N CYS A 198 -7.27 13.81 -3.03
CA CYS A 198 -7.75 12.44 -2.91
C CYS A 198 -8.06 11.79 -4.26
N VAL A 199 -7.48 10.61 -4.51
CA VAL A 199 -7.85 9.71 -5.61
C VAL A 199 -8.80 8.64 -5.08
N VAL A 200 -10.04 8.64 -5.55
CA VAL A 200 -11.06 7.63 -5.21
C VAL A 200 -11.08 6.54 -6.28
N SER A 201 -11.04 5.28 -5.87
CA SER A 201 -10.96 4.10 -6.74
C SER A 201 -11.89 2.97 -6.25
N ALA A 202 -11.86 1.82 -6.92
CA ALA A 202 -12.65 0.63 -6.56
C ALA A 202 -14.17 0.94 -6.35
N GLY A 203 -14.73 1.77 -7.23
CA GLY A 203 -16.14 2.20 -7.17
C GLY A 203 -16.50 3.16 -6.03
N GLY A 204 -15.52 3.64 -5.25
CA GLY A 204 -15.74 4.41 -4.03
C GLY A 204 -15.28 3.70 -2.75
N LEU A 205 -14.93 2.40 -2.83
CA LEU A 205 -14.45 1.63 -1.68
C LEU A 205 -13.14 2.19 -1.12
N ILE A 206 -12.23 2.64 -1.99
CA ILE A 206 -10.89 3.11 -1.61
C ILE A 206 -10.75 4.59 -1.92
N ALA A 207 -10.23 5.36 -0.97
CA ALA A 207 -9.71 6.71 -1.20
C ALA A 207 -8.25 6.77 -0.76
N HIS A 208 -7.34 7.21 -1.63
CA HIS A 208 -5.93 7.46 -1.30
C HIS A 208 -5.65 8.94 -1.48
N CYS A 209 -5.33 9.65 -0.40
CA CYS A 209 -5.03 11.08 -0.43
C CYS A 209 -3.59 11.37 -0.03
N ALA A 210 -2.95 12.27 -0.77
CA ALA A 210 -1.67 12.87 -0.42
C ALA A 210 -1.93 14.19 0.32
N ILE A 211 -1.53 14.26 1.60
CA ILE A 211 -1.84 15.37 2.49
C ILE A 211 -0.52 15.99 2.97
N GLU A 212 -0.10 17.03 2.26
CA GLU A 212 1.21 17.69 2.39
C GLU A 212 2.36 16.69 2.24
N THR A 213 3.00 16.26 3.34
CA THR A 213 4.14 15.32 3.27
C THR A 213 3.77 13.88 3.63
N GLY A 214 2.56 13.64 4.16
CA GLY A 214 2.05 12.32 4.48
C GLY A 214 0.92 11.86 3.57
N GLU A 215 0.38 10.68 3.88
CA GLU A 215 -0.58 9.98 3.04
C GLU A 215 -1.65 9.28 3.89
N VAL A 216 -2.88 9.27 3.39
CA VAL A 216 -3.99 8.50 3.99
C VAL A 216 -4.57 7.56 2.95
N MET A 217 -4.69 6.29 3.28
CA MET A 217 -5.47 5.30 2.53
C MET A 217 -6.67 4.91 3.37
N LEU A 218 -7.86 5.08 2.82
CA LEU A 218 -9.12 4.78 3.47
C LEU A 218 -9.86 3.67 2.73
N VAL A 219 -10.48 2.76 3.48
CA VAL A 219 -11.31 1.65 3.03
C VAL A 219 -12.70 1.83 3.64
N ALA A 220 -13.74 1.90 2.80
CA ALA A 220 -15.12 2.18 3.21
C ALA A 220 -15.87 0.94 3.76
N ASP A 221 -15.13 -0.01 4.35
CA ASP A 221 -15.62 -1.29 4.86
C ASP A 221 -14.58 -1.82 5.87
N ALA A 222 -15.01 -2.63 6.84
CA ALA A 222 -14.16 -3.34 7.80
C ALA A 222 -14.36 -4.87 7.78
N ALA A 223 -15.27 -5.42 6.97
CA ALA A 223 -15.56 -6.86 6.86
C ALA A 223 -14.34 -7.72 6.54
N MET A 224 -13.32 -7.17 5.87
CA MET A 224 -12.02 -7.83 5.69
C MET A 224 -11.38 -8.21 7.02
N LEU A 225 -11.50 -7.34 8.03
CA LEU A 225 -10.96 -7.47 9.39
C LEU A 225 -12.01 -8.01 10.38
N ASP A 226 -12.94 -8.86 9.92
CA ASP A 226 -13.89 -9.53 10.79
C ASP A 226 -13.17 -10.57 11.69
N VAL A 227 -13.64 -10.70 12.93
CA VAL A 227 -13.21 -11.70 13.92
C VAL A 227 -13.55 -13.13 13.49
N ALA A 228 -14.61 -13.31 12.69
CA ALA A 228 -15.00 -14.58 12.10
C ALA A 228 -14.10 -15.00 10.90
N GLY A 229 -13.21 -14.12 10.46
CA GLY A 229 -12.28 -14.35 9.36
C GLY A 229 -11.03 -15.18 9.72
N PRO A 230 -10.03 -15.25 8.82
CA PRO A 230 -9.93 -14.49 7.57
C PRO A 230 -10.89 -15.03 6.50
N TRP A 231 -11.66 -14.12 5.90
CA TRP A 231 -12.41 -14.44 4.68
C TRP A 231 -11.46 -14.66 3.50
N PRO A 232 -11.84 -15.43 2.46
CA PRO A 232 -11.02 -15.59 1.27
C PRO A 232 -10.60 -14.24 0.67
N GLY A 233 -9.28 -14.04 0.52
CA GLY A 233 -8.70 -12.78 0.04
C GLY A 233 -8.35 -11.76 1.13
N ALA A 234 -8.75 -11.94 2.39
CA ALA A 234 -8.51 -10.94 3.44
C ALA A 234 -7.01 -10.69 3.73
N GLU A 235 -6.21 -11.75 3.85
CA GLU A 235 -4.76 -11.64 4.05
C GLU A 235 -4.07 -10.96 2.86
N ALA A 236 -4.35 -11.40 1.64
CA ALA A 236 -3.80 -10.81 0.42
C ALA A 236 -4.25 -9.35 0.21
N GLY A 237 -5.50 -9.03 0.53
CA GLY A 237 -6.04 -7.67 0.50
C GLY A 237 -5.37 -6.75 1.51
N LEU A 238 -5.19 -7.21 2.76
CA LEU A 238 -4.51 -6.45 3.79
C LEU A 238 -3.03 -6.20 3.42
N ALA A 239 -2.34 -7.21 2.91
CA ALA A 239 -0.97 -7.08 2.40
C ALA A 239 -0.86 -6.10 1.23
N HIS A 240 -1.78 -6.16 0.28
CA HIS A 240 -1.86 -5.19 -0.83
C HIS A 240 -2.06 -3.76 -0.34
N LEU A 241 -2.98 -3.54 0.62
CA LEU A 241 -3.25 -2.23 1.18
C LEU A 241 -2.05 -1.65 1.95
N TYR A 242 -1.46 -2.40 2.91
CA TYR A 242 -0.34 -1.88 3.69
C TYR A 242 0.95 -1.73 2.86
N SER A 243 1.18 -2.59 1.86
CA SER A 243 2.34 -2.45 0.98
C SER A 243 2.20 -1.26 0.02
N HIS A 244 0.99 -0.91 -0.43
CA HIS A 244 0.75 0.28 -1.23
C HIS A 244 1.00 1.56 -0.44
N ILE A 245 0.47 1.67 0.80
CA ILE A 245 0.57 2.89 1.61
C ILE A 245 1.89 3.00 2.39
N PHE A 246 2.34 1.95 3.09
CA PHE A 246 3.57 1.96 3.90
C PHE A 246 4.83 1.50 3.16
N GLY A 247 4.69 1.03 1.93
CA GLY A 247 5.83 0.69 1.07
C GLY A 247 6.79 1.86 0.83
N PRO A 248 8.04 1.58 0.44
CA PRO A 248 8.97 2.64 0.03
C PRO A 248 8.36 3.45 -1.11
N LEU A 249 8.47 4.78 -1.04
CA LEU A 249 7.98 5.67 -2.10
C LEU A 249 8.54 5.21 -3.44
N ARG A 250 7.67 4.85 -4.38
CA ARG A 250 8.09 4.62 -5.77
C ARG A 250 8.46 5.97 -6.36
N GLU A 251 9.76 6.24 -6.54
CA GLU A 251 10.32 7.44 -7.19
C GLU A 251 9.88 7.63 -8.66
N ASN A 252 8.99 6.77 -9.17
CA ASN A 252 8.59 6.67 -10.56
C ASN A 252 7.32 7.47 -10.92
N ALA A 253 6.84 8.36 -10.04
CA ALA A 253 5.76 9.30 -10.37
C ALA A 253 6.14 10.31 -11.48
N GLY A 254 7.43 10.40 -11.85
CA GLY A 254 7.92 11.28 -12.92
C GLY A 254 7.94 10.70 -14.34
N HIS A 255 7.78 9.37 -14.53
CA HIS A 255 7.96 8.75 -15.86
C HIS A 255 6.67 8.64 -16.69
N GLY A 256 5.49 8.59 -16.08
CA GLY A 256 4.22 8.40 -16.79
C GLY A 256 3.79 9.60 -17.67
N ALA A 257 4.28 10.80 -17.40
CA ALA A 257 3.89 12.01 -18.14
C ALA A 257 4.52 12.10 -19.54
N HIS A 258 5.73 11.57 -19.74
CA HIS A 258 6.44 11.68 -21.01
C HIS A 258 6.00 10.63 -22.05
N GLU A 259 5.55 9.46 -21.62
CA GLU A 259 5.17 8.37 -22.53
C GLU A 259 3.83 8.65 -23.23
N ALA A 260 2.86 9.23 -22.50
CA ALA A 260 1.56 9.66 -23.05
C ALA A 260 1.69 10.74 -24.15
N THR A 261 2.68 11.64 -24.03
CA THR A 261 2.93 12.66 -25.08
C THR A 261 3.54 12.05 -26.34
N HIS A 262 4.38 11.01 -26.21
CA HIS A 262 5.07 10.41 -27.36
C HIS A 262 4.15 9.54 -28.23
N THR A 263 3.19 8.83 -27.62
CA THR A 263 2.19 8.03 -28.36
C THR A 263 1.28 8.89 -29.24
N LEU A 264 0.88 10.08 -28.77
CA LEU A 264 0.02 10.99 -29.53
C LEU A 264 0.73 11.62 -30.74
N GLN A 265 2.07 11.75 -30.71
CA GLN A 265 2.82 12.40 -31.77
C GLN A 265 3.27 11.44 -32.91
N GLN A 266 3.26 10.13 -32.68
CA GLN A 266 3.57 9.13 -33.73
C GLN A 266 2.36 8.72 -34.58
N GLY A 267 1.13 8.99 -34.15
CA GLY A 267 -0.08 8.72 -34.94
C GLY A 267 -0.32 9.67 -36.13
N GLY A 268 0.41 10.78 -36.20
CA GLY A 268 0.12 11.90 -37.12
C GLY A 268 0.81 11.86 -38.49
N ASN A 269 1.57 10.81 -38.84
CA ASN A 269 2.38 10.82 -40.06
C ASN A 269 2.36 9.48 -40.83
N SER A 270 1.22 9.20 -41.48
CA SER A 270 1.18 8.27 -42.60
C SER A 270 0.74 9.01 -43.85
N ARG A 271 1.48 8.80 -44.94
CA ARG A 271 1.52 9.73 -46.08
C ARG A 271 0.43 9.46 -47.09
N ASP A 272 -0.13 10.56 -47.60
CA ASP A 272 -0.80 10.61 -48.89
C ASP A 272 0.14 10.04 -49.98
N SER A 273 -0.35 9.07 -50.75
CA SER A 273 0.39 8.40 -51.82
C SER A 273 -0.59 7.71 -52.78
N ALA A 274 -1.17 8.53 -53.66
CA ALA A 274 -2.02 8.06 -54.74
C ALA A 274 -1.25 7.10 -55.68
N HIS A 275 -1.81 5.91 -55.93
CA HIS A 275 -1.44 5.10 -57.09
C HIS A 275 -2.68 4.60 -57.84
N ARG A 276 -2.94 5.26 -58.97
CA ARG A 276 -3.81 4.79 -60.05
C ARG A 276 -3.06 3.71 -60.84
N HIS A 277 -3.67 2.56 -61.08
CA HIS A 277 -3.43 1.77 -62.31
C HIS A 277 -4.64 0.89 -62.67
N GLU A 278 -4.90 0.78 -63.98
CA GLU A 278 -6.03 0.08 -64.60
C GLU A 278 -5.72 -1.39 -64.93
N HIS A 279 -6.76 -2.22 -65.12
CA HIS A 279 -6.96 -3.14 -66.28
C HIS A 279 -8.35 -3.82 -66.16
N ARG A 280 -9.33 -3.56 -67.05
CA ARG A 280 -9.71 -4.34 -68.26
C ARG A 280 -9.89 -5.86 -68.01
N GLY A 281 -11.00 -6.56 -68.27
CA GLY A 281 -12.25 -6.28 -69.03
C GLY A 281 -13.34 -7.34 -68.67
N VAL A 282 -14.26 -7.88 -69.50
CA VAL A 282 -14.87 -7.69 -70.85
C VAL A 282 -15.87 -8.87 -71.01
N ARG A 283 -17.19 -8.75 -71.32
CA ARG A 283 -17.86 -8.71 -72.67
C ARG A 283 -19.40 -8.85 -72.52
N SER A 284 -20.17 -8.40 -73.51
CA SER A 284 -21.63 -8.70 -73.74
C SER A 284 -21.79 -9.40 -75.12
N PRO A 285 -22.98 -9.55 -75.77
CA PRO A 285 -24.40 -9.51 -75.37
C PRO A 285 -25.08 -10.87 -75.78
N PRO A 286 -26.24 -11.04 -76.47
CA PRO A 286 -27.09 -10.12 -77.28
C PRO A 286 -28.17 -9.36 -76.49
#